data_AF-A0A1C6AXT5-F1
#
_entry.id   AF-A0A1C6AXT5-F1
#
_cell.length_a   1.000
_cell.length_b   1.000
_cell.length_c   1.000
_cell.angle_alpha   90.00
_cell.angle_beta   90.00
_cell.angle_gamma   90.00
#
_symmetry.space_group_name_H-M   'P 1'
#
loop_
_entity.id
_entity.type
_entity.pdbx_description
1 polymer ?
#
loop_
_entity_poly.entity_id
_entity_poly.type
_entity_poly.pdbx_seq_one_letter_code
_entity_poly.pdbx_strand_id
1 'polypeptide(L)'
;MAEELQNEDNDEIVLLEDGEVDVGDLARTAFILGMDTKTLCSEDCKGLCPRCGADLNLGPCSCGKETDPRLAVLAKLLENRENE
;
A
#
# COMPACT_ATOMS: atom_id res chain seq x y z
N MET A 1 -30.32 16.29 6.47
CA MET A 1 -29.30 15.39 5.88
C MET A 1 -28.82 16.05 4.60
N ALA A 2 -27.61 15.76 4.11
CA ALA A 2 -27.15 16.32 2.84
C ALA A 2 -27.90 15.63 1.69
N GLU A 3 -28.47 16.40 0.77
CA GLU A 3 -29.18 15.89 -0.41
C GLU A 3 -28.30 15.92 -1.67
N GLU A 4 -27.20 16.66 -1.65
CA GLU A 4 -26.27 16.81 -2.78
C GLU A 4 -24.81 16.91 -2.27
N LEU A 5 -23.85 16.41 -3.07
CA LEU A 5 -22.43 16.54 -2.81
C LEU A 5 -21.93 17.89 -3.36
N GLN A 6 -21.32 18.72 -2.50
CA GLN A 6 -20.67 19.96 -2.94
C GLN A 6 -19.42 19.71 -3.79
N ASN A 7 -18.82 18.53 -3.65
CA ASN A 7 -17.71 18.04 -4.45
C ASN A 7 -17.96 16.56 -4.74
N GLU A 8 -18.11 16.20 -6.01
CA GLU A 8 -18.39 14.82 -6.44
C GLU A 8 -17.26 13.84 -6.07
N ASP A 9 -16.03 14.34 -5.86
CA ASP A 9 -14.86 13.53 -5.49
C ASP A 9 -14.72 13.34 -3.95
N ASN A 10 -15.70 13.77 -3.14
CA ASN A 10 -15.61 13.65 -1.70
C ASN A 10 -16.07 12.28 -1.19
N ASP A 11 -15.14 11.33 -1.13
CA ASP A 11 -15.37 9.95 -0.66
C ASP A 11 -15.68 9.84 0.85
N GLU A 12 -15.62 10.93 1.62
CA GLU A 12 -15.92 10.94 3.06
C GLU A 12 -17.43 11.05 3.35
N ILE A 13 -18.22 11.52 2.38
CA ILE A 13 -19.66 11.73 2.53
C ILE A 13 -20.42 10.77 1.63
N VAL A 14 -21.31 9.98 2.23
CA VAL A 14 -22.21 9.06 1.51
C VAL A 14 -23.61 9.64 1.49
N LEU A 15 -24.15 9.88 0.29
CA LEU A 15 -25.55 10.29 0.12
C LEU A 15 -26.48 9.09 0.33
N LEU A 16 -27.61 9.33 1.01
CA LEU A 16 -28.65 8.32 1.16
C LEU A 16 -29.60 8.39 -0.03
N GLU A 17 -29.97 7.23 -0.57
CA GLU A 17 -31.00 7.11 -1.58
C GLU A 17 -32.31 6.76 -0.87
N ASP A 18 -33.32 7.64 -0.94
CA ASP A 18 -34.60 7.48 -0.22
C ASP A 18 -34.47 7.26 1.30
N GLY A 19 -33.39 7.77 1.90
CA GLY A 19 -33.09 7.57 3.32
C GLY A 19 -32.48 6.20 3.65
N GLU A 20 -32.15 5.41 2.63
CA GLU A 20 -31.49 4.11 2.72
C GLU A 20 -30.06 4.17 2.18
N VAL A 21 -29.25 3.16 2.52
CA VAL A 21 -27.88 2.98 2.02
C VAL A 21 -27.51 1.51 2.04
N ASP A 22 -26.69 1.07 1.08
CA ASP A 22 -26.13 -0.28 1.07
C ASP A 22 -24.98 -0.38 2.09
N VAL A 23 -25.29 -0.97 3.25
CA VAL A 23 -24.32 -1.20 4.32
C VAL A 23 -23.24 -2.22 3.89
N GLY A 24 -23.56 -3.15 3.00
CA GLY A 24 -22.63 -4.16 2.49
C GLY A 24 -21.52 -3.52 1.66
N ASP A 25 -21.86 -2.60 0.77
CA ASP A 25 -20.90 -1.87 -0.04
C ASP A 25 -20.00 -0.95 0.81
N LEU A 26 -20.59 -0.25 1.78
CA LEU A 26 -19.82 0.57 2.73
C LEU A 26 -18.86 -0.27 3.56
N ALA A 27 -19.36 -1.38 4.13
CA ALA A 27 -18.54 -2.28 4.92
C ALA A 27 -17.41 -2.86 4.08
N ARG A 28 -17.68 -3.29 2.84
CA ARG A 28 -16.67 -3.83 1.93
C ARG A 28 -15.55 -2.83 1.68
N THR A 29 -15.88 -1.57 1.37
CA THR A 29 -14.88 -0.52 1.14
C THR A 29 -14.04 -0.27 2.40
N ALA A 30 -14.70 -0.10 3.55
CA ALA A 30 -14.02 0.10 4.82
C ALA A 30 -13.08 -1.06 5.17
N PHE A 31 -13.53 -2.31 4.98
CA PHE A 31 -12.69 -3.49 5.23
C PHE A 31 -11.51 -3.56 4.27
N ILE A 32 -11.70 -3.38 2.96
CA ILE A 32 -10.60 -3.44 1.98
C ILE A 32 -9.53 -2.40 2.30
N LEU A 33 -9.94 -1.17 2.64
CA LEU A 33 -9.01 -0.08 2.97
C LEU A 33 -8.34 -0.26 4.33
N GLY A 34 -9.02 -0.89 5.29
CA GLY A 34 -8.50 -1.18 6.62
C GLY A 34 -7.70 -2.48 6.74
N MET A 35 -7.67 -3.31 5.70
CA MET A 35 -6.96 -4.59 5.71
C MET A 35 -5.45 -4.40 5.56
N ASP A 36 -4.69 -5.27 6.24
CA ASP A 36 -3.25 -5.34 6.04
C ASP A 36 -2.90 -5.65 4.59
N THR A 37 -1.98 -4.87 4.04
CA THR A 37 -1.49 -5.05 2.66
C THR A 37 -0.67 -6.33 2.47
N LYS A 38 -0.23 -6.96 3.57
CA LYS A 38 0.56 -8.19 3.58
C LYS A 38 0.14 -9.07 4.75
N THR A 39 -0.21 -10.31 4.46
CA THR A 39 -0.41 -11.34 5.48
C THR A 39 0.96 -11.89 5.90
N LEU A 40 1.40 -11.54 7.09
CA LEU A 40 2.65 -12.06 7.68
C LEU A 40 2.35 -13.26 8.58
N CYS A 41 3.29 -14.21 8.67
CA CYS A 41 3.14 -15.36 9.58
C CYS A 41 3.38 -15.01 11.06
N SER A 42 4.01 -13.86 11.32
CA SER A 42 4.25 -13.27 12.65
C SER A 42 4.56 -11.77 12.50
N GLU A 43 4.51 -11.02 13.61
CA GLU A 43 4.78 -9.57 13.62
C GLU A 43 6.21 -9.23 13.11
N ASP A 44 7.20 -10.06 13.45
CA ASP A 44 8.61 -9.87 13.06
C ASP A 44 8.98 -10.57 11.74
N CYS A 45 8.03 -11.10 10.98
CA CYS A 45 8.32 -11.86 9.78
C CYS A 45 8.95 -10.98 8.69
N LYS A 46 10.17 -11.33 8.28
CA LYS A 46 10.89 -10.65 7.19
C LYS A 46 10.34 -10.95 5.81
N GLY A 47 9.43 -11.92 5.70
CA GLY A 47 8.77 -12.32 4.46
C GLY A 47 9.66 -13.13 3.52
N LEU A 48 9.19 -13.28 2.28
CA LEU A 48 9.89 -13.99 1.21
C LEU A 48 10.54 -12.99 0.24
N CYS A 49 11.66 -13.37 -0.38
CA CYS A 49 12.21 -12.61 -1.48
C CYS A 49 11.21 -12.56 -2.66
N PRO A 50 10.80 -11.38 -3.14
CA PRO A 50 9.83 -11.28 -4.24
C PRO A 50 10.36 -11.79 -5.59
N ARG A 51 11.68 -12.03 -5.68
CA ARG A 51 12.34 -12.53 -6.89
C ARG A 51 12.53 -14.05 -6.88
N CYS A 52 13.03 -14.61 -5.78
CA CYS A 52 13.40 -16.04 -5.71
C CYS A 52 12.58 -16.85 -4.69
N GLY A 53 11.72 -16.22 -3.89
CA GLY A 53 10.91 -16.89 -2.89
C GLY A 53 11.68 -17.36 -1.64
N ALA A 54 12.98 -17.07 -1.52
CA ALA A 54 13.76 -17.44 -0.35
C ALA A 54 13.19 -16.83 0.93
N ASP A 55 13.15 -17.61 2.00
CA ASP A 55 12.71 -17.16 3.32
C ASP A 55 13.75 -16.23 3.96
N LEU A 56 13.40 -14.94 4.07
CA LEU A 56 14.30 -13.92 4.61
C LEU A 56 14.46 -14.03 6.13
N ASN A 57 13.66 -14.86 6.80
CA ASN A 57 13.85 -15.20 8.21
C ASN A 57 15.07 -16.08 8.42
N LEU A 58 15.47 -16.89 7.42
CA LEU A 58 16.67 -17.74 7.49
C LEU A 58 17.96 -17.00 7.15
N GLY A 59 17.86 -15.83 6.51
CA GLY A 59 19.00 -15.01 6.11
C GLY A 59 18.75 -14.25 4.81
N PRO A 60 19.73 -13.43 4.37
CA PRO A 60 19.61 -12.70 3.11
C PRO A 60 19.65 -13.65 1.92
N CYS A 61 18.82 -13.37 0.91
CA CYS A 61 18.93 -14.02 -0.40
C CYS A 61 20.10 -13.45 -1.21
N SER A 62 20.54 -14.15 -2.24
CA SER A 62 21.59 -13.69 -3.17
C SER A 62 21.08 -12.80 -4.31
N CYS A 63 19.79 -12.42 -4.29
CA CYS A 63 19.24 -11.52 -5.30
C CYS A 63 19.82 -10.11 -5.11
N GLY A 64 20.33 -9.52 -6.20
CA GLY A 64 20.75 -8.11 -6.20
C GLY A 64 19.59 -7.16 -5.97
N LYS A 65 19.88 -5.95 -5.47
CA LYS A 65 18.91 -4.86 -5.44
C LYS A 65 18.52 -4.51 -6.87
N GLU A 66 17.21 -4.51 -7.14
CA GLU A 66 16.67 -4.03 -8.39
C GLU A 66 16.38 -2.53 -8.27
N THR A 67 16.99 -1.75 -9.14
CA THR A 67 16.71 -0.32 -9.26
C THR A 67 15.73 -0.15 -10.41
N ASP A 68 14.59 0.50 -10.16
CA ASP A 68 13.68 0.90 -11.24
C ASP A 68 14.46 1.81 -12.21
N PRO A 69 14.58 1.45 -13.50
CA PRO A 69 15.34 2.25 -14.46
C PRO A 69 14.85 3.70 -14.57
N ARG A 70 13.56 3.95 -14.35
CA ARG A 70 12.95 5.30 -14.36
C ARG A 70 13.49 6.17 -13.23
N LEU A 71 13.91 5.55 -12.13
CA LEU A 71 14.43 6.20 -10.94
C LEU A 71 15.96 6.18 -10.87
N ALA A 72 16.66 5.65 -11.87
CA ALA A 72 18.11 5.48 -11.84
C ALA A 72 18.88 6.80 -11.62
N VAL A 73 18.32 7.94 -12.07
CA VAL A 73 18.94 9.27 -11.88
C VAL A 73 19.08 9.65 -10.40
N LEU A 74 18.22 9.14 -9.53
CA LEU A 74 18.22 9.44 -8.09
C LEU A 74 19.42 8.81 -7.37
N ALA A 75 20.03 7.75 -7.93
CA ALA A 75 21.23 7.14 -7.36
C ALA A 75 22.38 8.15 -7.21
N LYS A 76 22.49 9.10 -8.15
CA LYS A 76 23.50 10.17 -8.11
C LYS A 76 23.40 11.07 -6.87
N LEU A 77 22.22 11.18 -6.27
CA LEU A 77 22.02 11.98 -5.05
C LEU A 77 22.56 11.30 -3.79
N LEU A 78 22.71 9.98 -3.82
CA LEU A 78 23.30 9.21 -2.72
C LEU A 78 24.83 9.24 -2.82
N GLU A 79 25.38 9.15 -4.02
CA GLU A 79 26.82 9.25 -4.29
C GLU A 79 27.41 10.60 -3.86
N ASN A 80 26.67 11.71 -4.01
CA ASN A 80 27.14 13.03 -3.59
C ASN A 80 27.25 13.18 -2.06
N ARG A 81 26.52 12.37 -1.28
CA ARG A 81 26.47 12.45 0.19
C ARG A 81 27.58 11.64 0.87
N GLU A 82 28.22 10.73 0.15
CA GLU A 82 29.38 9.95 0.62
C GLU A 82 30.72 10.67 0.35
N ASN A 83 30.68 11.78 -0.40
CA ASN A 83 31.84 12.61 -0.74
C ASN A 83 31.93 13.93 0.07
N GLU A 84 31.11 14.05 1.12
CA GLU A 84 31.19 15.08 2.18
C GLU A 84 31.55 14.42 3.51
#